data_AF-A0A967KGL8-F1
#
_entry.id   AF-A0A967KGL8-F1
#
_cell.length_a   1.000
_cell.length_b   1.000
_cell.length_c   1.000
_cell.angle_alpha   90.00
_cell.angle_beta   90.00
_cell.angle_gamma   90.00
#
_symmetry.space_group_name_H-M   'P 1'
#
loop_
_entity.id
_entity.type
_entity.pdbx_description
1 polymer ?
#
loop_
_entity_poly.entity_id
_entity_poly.type
_entity_poly.pdbx_seq_one_letter_code
_entity_poly.pdbx_strand_id
1 'polypeptide(L)'
;MFEESRSGPERFFLNALRIVVGLLFWQHGAQKLFGLLGGTEVEALMTLRGLAGIIEFFGGIAIALGLFTRPVAFVTAGEMAVAYFLAHVGGRAETLAEHLFPIMNG
;
A
#
# COMPACT_ATOMS: atom_id res chain seq x y z
N MET A 1 23.65 -28.17 -5.14
CA MET A 1 22.69 -28.84 -6.04
C MET A 1 21.29 -28.61 -5.49
N PHE A 2 20.77 -27.38 -5.64
CA PHE A 2 19.35 -27.04 -5.41
C PHE A 2 18.92 -25.99 -6.44
N GLU A 3 19.38 -26.14 -7.68
CA GLU A 3 18.72 -25.53 -8.84
C GLU A 3 17.61 -26.49 -9.27
N GLU A 4 16.55 -26.54 -8.48
CA GLU A 4 15.24 -26.94 -8.99
C GLU A 4 14.94 -25.98 -10.15
N SER A 5 14.99 -26.50 -11.37
CA SER A 5 14.66 -25.76 -12.58
C SER A 5 13.19 -25.35 -12.47
N ARG A 6 12.93 -24.18 -11.87
CA ARG A 6 11.59 -23.58 -11.83
C ARG A 6 11.02 -23.67 -13.22
N SER A 7 9.91 -24.40 -13.35
CA SER A 7 9.29 -24.65 -14.63
C SER A 7 8.98 -23.31 -15.33
N GLY A 8 9.04 -23.26 -16.66
CA GLY A 8 8.71 -22.05 -17.44
C GLY A 8 7.43 -21.32 -16.96
N PRO A 9 6.35 -22.04 -16.58
CA PRO A 9 5.13 -21.44 -16.04
C PRO A 9 5.32 -20.68 -14.72
N GLU A 10 6.07 -21.21 -13.75
CA GLU A 10 6.27 -20.56 -12.44
C GLU A 10 6.88 -19.17 -12.59
N ARG A 11 7.86 -19.04 -13.49
CA ARG A 11 8.54 -17.76 -13.76
C ARG A 11 7.56 -16.77 -14.38
N PHE A 12 6.68 -17.24 -15.25
CA PHE A 12 5.62 -16.43 -15.82
C PHE A 12 4.66 -15.93 -14.73
N PHE A 13 4.17 -16.81 -13.85
CA PHE A 13 3.28 -16.41 -12.75
C PHE A 13 3.94 -15.41 -11.80
N LEU A 14 5.20 -15.62 -11.43
CA LEU A 14 5.92 -14.70 -10.54
C LEU A 14 6.10 -13.32 -11.16
N ASN A 15 6.40 -13.25 -12.46
CA ASN A 15 6.51 -11.97 -13.17
C ASN A 15 5.15 -11.30 -13.34
N ALA A 16 4.09 -12.06 -13.64
CA ALA A 16 2.74 -11.54 -13.72
C ALA A 16 2.28 -10.97 -12.37
N LEU A 17 2.48 -11.71 -11.28
CA LEU A 17 2.16 -11.26 -9.93
C LEU A 17 2.89 -9.96 -9.58
N ARG A 18 4.18 -9.85 -9.93
CA ARG A 18 4.95 -8.62 -9.72
C ARG A 18 4.33 -7.44 -10.45
N ILE A 19 3.98 -7.61 -11.72
CA ILE A 19 3.37 -6.54 -12.53
C ILE A 19 2.03 -6.14 -11.92
N VAL A 20 1.18 -7.10 -11.56
CA VAL A 20 -0.12 -6.85 -10.94
C VAL A 20 0.03 -6.08 -9.63
N VAL A 21 0.91 -6.51 -8.73
CA VAL A 21 1.16 -5.81 -7.45
C VAL A 21 1.69 -4.39 -7.71
N GLY A 22 2.65 -4.23 -8.62
CA GLY A 22 3.17 -2.91 -8.97
C GLY A 22 2.10 -1.96 -9.53
N LEU A 23 1.20 -2.48 -10.38
CA LEU A 23 0.09 -1.71 -10.92
C LEU A 23 -0.92 -1.32 -9.83
N LEU A 24 -1.25 -2.22 -8.89
CA LEU A 24 -2.16 -1.92 -7.78
C LEU A 24 -1.63 -0.79 -6.90
N PHE A 25 -0.35 -0.85 -6.53
CA PHE A 25 0.31 0.22 -5.77
C PHE A 25 0.31 1.54 -6.55
N TRP A 26 0.63 1.49 -7.84
CA TRP A 26 0.61 2.68 -8.69
C TRP A 26 -0.78 3.33 -8.77
N GLN A 27 -1.84 2.52 -8.89
CA GLN A 27 -3.22 3.00 -8.92
C GLN A 27 -3.62 3.67 -7.60
N HIS A 28 -3.29 3.06 -6.46
CA HIS A 28 -3.55 3.66 -5.14
C HIS A 28 -2.76 4.94 -4.90
N GLY A 29 -1.49 4.98 -5.32
CA GLY A 29 -0.70 6.20 -5.29
C GLY A 29 -1.29 7.30 -6.18
N ALA A 30 -1.77 6.95 -7.38
CA ALA A 30 -2.39 7.89 -8.30
C ALA A 30 -3.72 8.45 -7.77
N GLN A 31 -4.50 7.63 -7.06
CA GLN A 31 -5.70 8.07 -6.34
C GLN A 31 -5.36 9.11 -5.28
N LYS A 32 -4.32 8.85 -4.46
CA LYS A 32 -3.91 9.75 -3.38
C LYS A 32 -3.30 11.05 -3.89
N LEU A 33 -2.46 11.00 -4.93
CA LEU A 33 -1.70 12.16 -5.42
C LEU A 33 -2.44 13.03 -6.42
N PHE A 34 -3.33 12.45 -7.22
CA PHE A 34 -3.93 13.13 -8.37
C PHE A 34 -5.47 13.03 -8.39
N GLY A 35 -6.09 12.36 -7.42
CA GLY A 35 -7.53 12.10 -7.43
C GLY A 35 -8.00 11.28 -8.64
N LEU A 36 -7.08 10.58 -9.32
CA LEU A 36 -7.38 9.77 -10.49
C LEU A 36 -8.13 8.50 -10.09
N LEU A 37 -8.79 7.83 -11.04
CA LEU A 37 -9.45 6.53 -10.84
C LEU A 37 -10.53 6.53 -9.73
N GLY A 38 -11.24 7.67 -9.58
CA GLY A 38 -12.30 7.83 -8.58
C GLY A 38 -11.80 7.96 -7.13
N GLY A 39 -10.50 8.19 -6.94
CA GLY A 39 -9.91 8.43 -5.62
C GLY A 39 -10.04 9.89 -5.17
N THR A 40 -9.98 10.12 -3.87
CA THR A 40 -9.87 11.46 -3.29
C THR A 40 -8.41 11.86 -3.16
N GLU A 41 -8.05 12.97 -3.78
CA GLU A 41 -6.73 13.59 -3.62
C GLU A 41 -6.51 13.96 -2.14
N VAL A 42 -5.26 13.87 -1.69
CA VAL A 42 -4.87 14.37 -0.38
C VAL A 42 -4.84 15.89 -0.37
N GLU A 43 -5.34 16.48 0.71
CA GLU A 43 -5.38 17.94 0.89
C GLU A 43 -3.97 18.56 1.00
N ALA A 44 -3.00 17.77 1.48
CA ALA A 44 -1.60 18.18 1.55
C ALA A 44 -0.64 16.99 1.40
N LEU A 45 0.40 17.19 0.60
CA LEU A 45 1.43 16.18 0.33
C LEU A 45 2.27 15.80 1.56
N MET A 46 2.44 16.74 2.51
CA MET A 46 3.19 16.53 3.75
C MET A 46 2.36 15.84 4.85
N THR A 47 1.21 15.27 4.51
CA THR A 47 0.43 14.41 5.40
C THR A 47 0.90 12.97 5.31
N LEU A 48 0.58 12.15 6.31
CA LEU A 48 0.88 10.72 6.29
C LEU A 48 0.29 10.02 5.05
N ARG A 49 -0.91 10.41 4.63
CA ARG A 49 -1.56 9.91 3.40
C ARG A 49 -0.88 10.41 2.13
N GLY A 50 -0.38 11.65 2.11
CA GLY A 50 0.35 12.20 0.97
C GLY A 50 1.70 11.52 0.77
N LEU A 51 2.45 11.31 1.85
CA LEU A 51 3.72 10.57 1.81
C LEU A 51 3.51 9.12 1.36
N ALA A 52 2.45 8.46 1.87
CA ALA A 52 2.03 7.15 1.40
C ALA A 52 1.74 7.16 -0.11
N GLY A 53 1.01 8.15 -0.63
CA GLY A 53 0.73 8.28 -2.06
C GLY A 53 2.00 8.36 -2.93
N ILE A 54 3.03 9.08 -2.47
CA ILE A 54 4.33 9.17 -3.16
C ILE A 54 5.02 7.80 -3.18
N ILE A 55 5.09 7.14 -2.02
CA ILE A 55 5.74 5.83 -1.87
C ILE A 55 5.04 4.78 -2.73
N GLU A 56 3.70 4.74 -2.73
CA GLU A 56 2.92 3.79 -3.52
C GLU A 56 3.02 4.06 -5.02
N PHE A 57 2.98 5.33 -5.44
CA PHE A 57 3.03 5.68 -6.87
C PHE A 57 4.38 5.31 -7.48
N PHE A 58 5.48 5.81 -6.91
CA PHE A 58 6.82 5.55 -7.44
C PHE A 58 7.30 4.12 -7.12
N GLY A 59 6.94 3.60 -5.95
CA GLY A 59 7.24 2.23 -5.56
C GLY A 59 6.53 1.20 -6.42
N GLY A 60 5.26 1.44 -6.77
CA GLY A 60 4.49 0.59 -7.68
C GLY A 60 5.11 0.50 -9.08
N ILE A 61 5.52 1.64 -9.65
CA ILE A 61 6.24 1.69 -10.94
C ILE A 61 7.56 0.92 -10.86
N ALA A 62 8.36 1.14 -9.82
CA ALA A 62 9.64 0.47 -9.65
C ALA A 62 9.47 -1.06 -9.50
N ILE A 63 8.45 -1.50 -8.75
CA ILE A 63 8.10 -2.92 -8.60
C ILE A 63 7.68 -3.53 -9.95
N ALA A 64 6.78 -2.86 -10.69
CA ALA A 64 6.31 -3.33 -11.99
C ALA A 64 7.46 -3.47 -13.00
N LEU A 65 8.38 -2.50 -13.04
CA LEU A 65 9.55 -2.51 -13.93
C LEU A 65 10.66 -3.46 -13.46
N GLY A 66 10.58 -4.00 -12.24
CA GLY A 66 11.61 -4.88 -11.70
C GLY A 66 12.87 -4.16 -11.20
N LEU A 67 12.83 -2.83 -11.04
CA LEU A 67 13.98 -2.02 -10.64
C LEU A 67 14.05 -1.93 -9.10
N PHE A 68 15.21 -2.26 -8.52
CA PHE A 68 15.44 -2.23 -7.06
C PHE A 68 14.29 -2.86 -6.24
N THR A 69 13.68 -3.93 -6.74
CA THR A 69 12.46 -4.52 -6.15
C THR A 69 12.62 -4.92 -4.69
N ARG A 70 13.82 -5.32 -4.26
CA ARG A 70 14.08 -5.76 -2.88
C ARG A 70 13.89 -4.62 -1.86
N PRO A 71 14.62 -3.49 -1.93
CA PRO A 71 14.39 -2.37 -1.01
C PRO A 71 13.03 -1.70 -1.21
N VAL A 72 12.57 -1.55 -2.46
CA VAL A 72 11.28 -0.89 -2.72
C VAL A 72 10.13 -1.70 -2.10
N ALA A 73 10.09 -3.01 -2.33
CA ALA A 73 9.05 -3.86 -1.77
C ALA A 73 9.06 -3.86 -0.24
N PHE A 74 10.24 -3.79 0.40
CA PHE A 74 10.35 -3.67 1.86
C PHE A 74 9.70 -2.38 2.38
N VAL A 75 9.95 -1.24 1.72
CA VAL A 75 9.39 0.05 2.12
C VAL A 75 7.87 0.07 1.91
N THR A 76 7.37 -0.31 0.74
CA THR A 76 5.91 -0.35 0.47
C THR A 76 5.19 -1.37 1.36
N ALA A 77 5.82 -2.50 1.71
CA ALA A 77 5.23 -3.46 2.64
C ALA A 77 5.17 -2.91 4.08
N GLY A 78 6.22 -2.18 4.51
CA GLY A 78 6.23 -1.51 5.81
C GLY A 78 5.17 -0.41 5.90
N GLU A 79 5.00 0.37 4.84
CA GLU A 79 3.97 1.40 4.73
C GLU A 79 2.55 0.79 4.84
N MET A 80 2.27 -0.31 4.13
CA MET A 80 1.00 -1.04 4.27
C MET A 80 0.78 -1.63 5.67
N ALA A 81 1.84 -2.13 6.32
CA ALA A 81 1.74 -2.62 7.68
C ALA A 81 1.32 -1.50 8.65
N VAL A 82 1.98 -0.33 8.56
CA VAL A 82 1.61 0.85 9.36
C VAL A 82 0.17 1.28 9.05
N ALA A 83 -0.20 1.35 7.77
CA ALA A 83 -1.56 1.70 7.36
C ALA A 83 -2.62 0.74 7.93
N TYR A 84 -2.35 -0.57 7.93
CA TYR A 84 -3.25 -1.57 8.49
C TYR A 84 -3.47 -1.36 9.99
N PHE A 85 -2.40 -1.13 10.76
CA PHE A 85 -2.51 -0.87 12.20
C PHE A 85 -3.26 0.43 12.49
N LEU A 86 -3.00 1.50 11.75
CA LEU A 86 -3.71 2.76 11.94
C LEU A 86 -5.20 2.64 11.62
N ALA A 87 -5.54 1.98 10.50
CA ALA A 87 -6.93 1.83 10.06
C ALA A 87 -7.74 0.87 10.94
N HIS A 88 -7.14 -0.24 11.39
CA HIS A 88 -7.89 -1.30 12.08
C HIS A 88 -7.66 -1.34 13.59
N VAL A 89 -6.47 -1.00 14.08
CA VAL A 89 -6.18 -1.05 15.53
C VAL A 89 -6.37 0.32 16.17
N GLY A 90 -5.94 1.39 15.51
CA GLY A 90 -6.16 2.77 15.97
C GLY A 90 -7.66 3.10 16.08
N GLY A 91 -8.44 2.83 15.03
CA GLY A 91 -9.89 3.07 15.04
C GLY A 91 -10.67 2.26 16.08
N ARG A 92 -10.17 1.08 16.49
CA ARG A 92 -10.78 0.25 17.54
C ARG A 92 -10.61 0.84 18.94
N ALA A 93 -9.54 1.60 19.18
CA ALA A 93 -9.35 2.29 20.46
C ALA A 93 -10.35 3.45 20.62
N GLU A 94 -10.62 4.19 19.55
CA GLU A 94 -11.56 5.32 19.56
C GLU A 94 -13.03 4.86 19.62
N THR A 95 -13.40 3.82 18.87
CA THR A 95 -14.77 3.25 18.92
C THR A 95 -15.13 2.57 20.25
N LEU A 96 -14.16 1.96 20.94
CA LEU A 96 -14.36 1.46 22.30
C LEU A 96 -14.55 2.60 23.30
N ALA A 97 -13.87 3.73 23.13
CA ALA A 97 -14.08 4.90 23.99
C ALA A 97 -15.50 5.50 23.83
N GLU A 98 -16.03 5.55 22.60
CA GLU A 98 -17.42 6.00 22.34
C GLU A 98 -18.48 5.05 22.94
N HIS A 99 -18.29 3.73 22.83
CA HIS A 99 -19.24 2.76 23.38
C HIS A 99 -19.13 2.56 24.91
N LEU A 100 -17.97 2.85 25.51
CA LEU A 100 -17.74 2.73 26.95
C LEU A 100 -18.21 3.98 27.72
N PHE A 101 -18.29 5.14 27.07
CA PHE A 101 -18.76 6.39 27.68
C PHE A 101 -19.97 6.98 26.93
N PRO A 102 -21.14 6.30 26.98
CA PRO A 102 -22.40 6.82 26.39
C PRO A 102 -22.89 8.15 27.00
N ILE A 103 -22.22 8.65 28.04
CA ILE A 103 -22.54 9.90 28.76
C ILE A 103 -22.04 11.17 28.05
N MET A 104 -21.33 11.07 26.91
CA MET A 104 -20.84 12.24 26.17
C MET A 104 -21.53 12.51 24.82
N ASN A 105 -22.49 11.68 24.40
CA ASN A 105 -23.37 12.01 23.27
C ASN A 105 -24.62 12.71 23.82
N GLY A 106 -24.54 14.04 23.93
CA GLY A 106 -25.67 14.94 24.17
C GLY A 106 -26.40 15.27 22.89
#